data_AF-A0A6I2X791-F1
#
_entry.id   AF-A0A6I2X791-F1
#
_cell.length_a   1.000
_cell.length_b   1.000
_cell.length_c   1.000
_cell.angle_alpha   90.00
_cell.angle_beta   90.00
_cell.angle_gamma   90.00
#
_symmetry.space_group_name_H-M   'P 1'
#
loop_
_entity.id
_entity.type
_entity.pdbx_description
1 polymer ?
#
loop_
_entity_poly.entity_id
_entity_poly.type
_entity_poly.pdbx_seq_one_letter_code
_entity_poly.pdbx_strand_id
1 'polypeptide(L)'
;MKSLSNTTVVINTTGMTMSDVIDIARHDATVKISDSALEAVAATRKRIDELASSPEPIYGISTGFGALATRHVSPELRTQLQRSLIRSHAAGMGAPVEREVVRALMALRLKTLCSGHTGVRPIVVETIAALLNAGITPIVREFGSLGCSGDLAPLSHCALVLMGEGSATGPDGVELAVPQLLKNAGIEPVELREKEGLALINGTDGMLGMLIMAIADLNMLCDSSDVIAAMSVEALMGTDQVFLPELHMPLRPHPGQA
;
A
#
# COMPACT_ATOMS: atom_id res chain seq x y z
N MET A 1 -10.25 25.67 -0.17
CA MET A 1 -10.68 24.65 -1.14
C MET A 1 -9.42 24.00 -1.70
N LYS A 2 -9.11 22.76 -1.33
CA LYS A 2 -8.00 22.02 -1.98
C LYS A 2 -8.40 21.78 -3.43
N SER A 3 -7.55 22.18 -4.37
CA SER A 3 -7.68 21.77 -5.78
C SER A 3 -7.59 20.24 -5.81
N LEU A 4 -8.69 19.56 -6.13
CA LEU A 4 -8.63 18.14 -6.48
C LEU A 4 -7.64 18.03 -7.64
N SER A 5 -6.62 17.18 -7.53
CA SER A 5 -5.78 16.92 -8.70
C SER A 5 -6.68 16.26 -9.75
N ASN A 6 -6.64 16.77 -10.98
CA ASN A 6 -7.40 16.20 -12.11
C ASN A 6 -6.81 14.86 -12.59
N THR A 7 -5.77 14.36 -11.92
CA THR A 7 -5.08 13.12 -12.28
C THR A 7 -5.90 11.93 -11.80
N THR A 8 -6.19 11.01 -12.71
CA THR A 8 -6.82 9.72 -12.40
C THR A 8 -5.83 8.61 -12.68
N VAL A 9 -5.57 7.77 -11.68
CA VAL A 9 -4.74 6.57 -11.80
C VAL A 9 -5.67 5.37 -11.91
N VAL A 10 -5.54 4.61 -13.00
CA VAL A 10 -6.33 3.39 -13.25
C VAL A 10 -5.57 2.15 -12.81
N ILE A 11 -6.12 1.42 -11.85
CA ILE A 11 -5.56 0.14 -11.37
C ILE A 11 -6.03 -0.99 -12.29
N ASN A 12 -5.07 -1.51 -13.07
CA ASN A 12 -5.25 -2.64 -13.97
C ASN A 12 -4.81 -3.97 -13.32
N THR A 13 -4.94 -5.09 -14.03
CA THR A 13 -4.40 -6.39 -13.58
C THR A 13 -2.87 -6.40 -13.57
N THR A 14 -2.23 -5.75 -14.54
CA THR A 14 -0.76 -5.63 -14.67
C THR A 14 -0.32 -4.16 -14.69
N GLY A 15 0.95 -3.90 -14.41
CA GLY A 15 1.53 -2.56 -14.43
C GLY A 15 1.08 -1.62 -13.30
N MET A 16 2.02 -0.81 -12.83
CA MET A 16 1.85 0.40 -12.01
C MET A 16 3.22 1.07 -11.95
N THR A 17 3.30 2.37 -12.24
CA THR A 17 4.59 3.10 -12.21
C THR A 17 4.84 3.72 -10.84
N MET A 18 6.09 4.11 -10.57
CA MET A 18 6.41 4.89 -9.36
C MET A 18 5.65 6.22 -9.34
N SER A 19 5.47 6.87 -10.50
CA SER A 19 4.70 8.11 -10.63
C SER A 19 3.24 7.90 -10.21
N ASP A 20 2.60 6.81 -10.62
CA ASP A 20 1.22 6.50 -10.23
C ASP A 20 1.08 6.40 -8.70
N VAL A 21 2.05 5.78 -8.03
CA VAL A 21 2.07 5.67 -6.56
C VAL A 21 2.23 7.04 -5.92
N ILE A 22 3.16 7.86 -6.42
CA ILE A 22 3.40 9.22 -5.95
C ILE A 22 2.15 10.10 -6.15
N ASP A 23 1.51 10.02 -7.31
CA ASP A 23 0.29 10.76 -7.64
C ASP A 23 -0.85 10.44 -6.65
N ILE A 24 -1.02 9.17 -6.28
CA ILE A 24 -2.01 8.78 -5.26
C ILE A 24 -1.58 9.23 -3.86
N ALA A 25 -0.31 9.02 -3.50
CA ALA A 25 0.19 9.22 -2.14
C ALA A 25 0.32 10.70 -1.75
N ARG A 26 0.90 11.51 -2.63
CA ARG A 26 1.25 12.93 -2.41
C ARG A 26 0.27 13.90 -3.05
N HIS A 27 -0.29 13.54 -4.21
CA HIS A 27 -1.08 14.46 -5.03
C HIS A 27 -2.57 14.13 -5.04
N ASP A 28 -3.01 13.20 -4.19
CA ASP A 28 -4.41 12.84 -4.00
C ASP A 28 -5.13 12.48 -5.32
N ALA A 29 -4.41 11.85 -6.27
CA ALA A 29 -4.99 11.42 -7.53
C ALA A 29 -6.17 10.47 -7.31
N THR A 30 -7.18 10.60 -8.18
CA THR A 30 -8.37 9.75 -8.13
C THR A 30 -8.01 8.34 -8.54
N VAL A 31 -8.32 7.36 -7.70
CA VAL A 31 -8.10 5.94 -7.94
C VAL A 31 -9.34 5.34 -8.59
N LYS A 32 -9.17 4.77 -9.79
CA LYS A 32 -10.22 4.00 -10.47
C LYS A 32 -9.73 2.57 -10.71
N ILE A 33 -10.55 1.57 -10.45
CA ILE A 33 -10.23 0.18 -10.80
C ILE A 33 -10.78 -0.10 -12.20
N SER A 34 -9.99 -0.75 -13.06
CA SER A 34 -10.48 -1.18 -14.38
C SER A 34 -11.49 -2.32 -14.26
N ASP A 35 -12.43 -2.39 -15.20
CA ASP A 35 -13.43 -3.46 -15.25
C ASP A 35 -12.75 -4.84 -15.34
N SER A 36 -11.69 -4.95 -16.17
CA SER A 36 -10.89 -6.18 -16.29
C SER A 36 -10.25 -6.64 -14.97
N ALA A 37 -9.86 -5.71 -14.09
CA ALA A 37 -9.30 -6.05 -12.79
C ALA A 37 -10.39 -6.52 -11.82
N LEU A 38 -11.57 -5.89 -11.84
CA LEU A 38 -12.72 -6.35 -11.05
C LEU A 38 -13.18 -7.75 -11.49
N GLU A 39 -13.22 -8.01 -12.80
CA GLU A 39 -13.53 -9.33 -13.36
C GLU A 39 -12.50 -10.39 -12.93
N ALA A 40 -11.21 -10.07 -12.98
CA ALA A 40 -10.14 -10.98 -12.54
C ALA A 40 -10.23 -11.30 -11.04
N VAL A 41 -10.50 -10.28 -10.21
CA VAL A 41 -10.74 -10.46 -8.77
C VAL A 41 -11.94 -11.37 -8.51
N ALA A 42 -13.07 -11.11 -9.20
CA ALA A 42 -14.28 -11.90 -9.06
C ALA A 42 -14.09 -13.37 -9.49
N ALA A 43 -13.39 -13.60 -10.60
CA ALA A 43 -13.10 -14.94 -11.12
C ALA A 43 -12.27 -15.76 -10.11
N THR A 44 -11.23 -15.17 -9.53
CA THR A 44 -10.41 -15.86 -8.52
C THR A 44 -11.16 -16.05 -7.22
N ARG A 45 -12.04 -15.12 -6.82
CA ARG A 45 -12.88 -15.32 -5.65
C ARG A 45 -13.79 -16.55 -5.78
N LYS A 46 -14.40 -16.76 -6.94
CA LYS A 46 -15.23 -17.95 -7.20
C LYS A 46 -14.45 -19.25 -6.93
N ARG A 47 -13.18 -19.30 -7.34
CA ARG A 47 -12.31 -20.45 -7.05
C ARG A 47 -12.03 -20.62 -5.56
N ILE A 48 -11.87 -19.53 -4.81
CA ILE A 48 -11.73 -19.59 -3.35
C ILE A 48 -13.00 -20.13 -2.69
N ASP A 49 -14.19 -19.72 -3.16
CA ASP A 49 -15.45 -20.22 -2.63
C ASP A 49 -15.62 -21.73 -2.86
N GLU A 50 -15.25 -22.22 -4.06
CA GLU A 50 -15.21 -23.65 -4.37
C GLU A 50 -14.26 -24.41 -3.44
N LEU A 51 -13.03 -23.89 -3.25
CA LEU A 51 -12.05 -24.49 -2.36
C LEU A 51 -12.47 -24.45 -0.87
N ALA A 52 -13.17 -23.40 -0.44
CA ALA A 52 -13.67 -23.29 0.92
C ALA A 52 -14.77 -24.31 1.25
N SER A 53 -15.48 -24.78 0.22
CA SER A 53 -16.48 -25.85 0.30
C SER A 53 -15.88 -27.26 0.19
N SER A 54 -14.59 -27.37 -0.17
CA SER A 54 -13.90 -28.66 -0.29
C SER A 54 -13.72 -29.35 1.07
N PRO A 55 -13.83 -30.69 1.15
CA PRO A 55 -13.49 -31.44 2.35
C PRO A 55 -11.99 -31.47 2.65
N GLU A 56 -11.12 -31.14 1.68
CA GLU A 56 -9.68 -31.08 1.88
C GLU A 56 -9.25 -29.74 2.53
N PRO A 57 -8.47 -29.77 3.62
CA PRO A 57 -8.02 -28.56 4.30
C PRO A 57 -6.98 -27.79 3.47
N ILE A 58 -7.20 -26.48 3.31
CA ILE A 58 -6.35 -25.58 2.53
C ILE A 58 -5.92 -24.40 3.41
N TYR A 59 -4.60 -24.11 3.40
CA TYR A 59 -3.99 -23.08 4.23
C TYR A 59 -4.63 -21.70 4.04
N GLY A 60 -5.00 -21.07 5.15
CA GLY A 60 -5.61 -19.74 5.18
C GLY A 60 -7.05 -19.66 4.66
N ILE A 61 -7.63 -20.80 4.25
CA ILE A 61 -9.05 -20.93 3.85
C ILE A 61 -9.80 -21.75 4.90
N SER A 62 -9.37 -22.99 5.18
CA SER A 62 -10.01 -23.91 6.14
C SER A 62 -9.10 -24.33 7.30
N THR A 63 -7.88 -23.80 7.37
CA THR A 63 -6.96 -23.96 8.50
C THR A 63 -6.54 -22.63 9.13
N GLY A 64 -5.91 -22.67 10.31
CA GLY A 64 -5.32 -21.50 10.97
C GLY A 64 -4.08 -20.93 10.26
N PHE A 65 -3.42 -19.95 10.89
CA PHE A 65 -2.25 -19.26 10.33
C PHE A 65 -0.99 -19.51 11.16
N GLY A 66 0.19 -19.48 10.52
CA GLY A 66 1.48 -19.62 11.20
C GLY A 66 1.57 -20.90 12.03
N ALA A 67 1.85 -20.80 13.33
CA ALA A 67 1.93 -21.94 14.24
C ALA A 67 0.62 -22.77 14.34
N LEU A 68 -0.51 -22.20 13.91
CA LEU A 68 -1.83 -22.87 13.91
C LEU A 68 -2.23 -23.40 12.53
N ALA A 69 -1.31 -23.43 11.55
CA ALA A 69 -1.56 -23.87 10.17
C ALA A 69 -2.13 -25.30 10.06
N THR A 70 -1.87 -26.16 11.05
CA THR A 70 -2.31 -27.57 11.10
C THR A 70 -3.69 -27.76 11.71
N ARG A 71 -4.30 -26.72 12.30
CA ARG A 71 -5.60 -26.83 12.98
C ARG A 71 -6.74 -26.49 12.02
N HIS A 72 -7.67 -27.43 11.85
CA HIS A 72 -8.89 -27.21 11.09
C HIS A 72 -9.81 -26.21 11.79
N VAL A 73 -10.45 -25.32 11.03
CA VAL A 73 -11.37 -24.29 11.54
C VAL A 73 -12.76 -24.52 10.95
N SER A 74 -13.75 -24.69 11.83
CA SER A 74 -15.13 -24.90 11.41
C SER A 74 -15.67 -23.66 10.68
N PRO A 75 -16.58 -23.83 9.70
CA PRO A 75 -17.10 -22.73 8.88
C PRO A 75 -17.59 -21.52 9.70
N GLU A 76 -18.24 -21.77 10.84
CA GLU A 76 -18.83 -20.74 11.71
C GLU A 76 -17.76 -19.85 12.36
N LEU A 77 -16.56 -20.38 12.54
CA LEU A 77 -15.43 -19.68 13.14
C LEU A 77 -14.53 -18.99 12.11
N ARG A 78 -14.71 -19.25 10.81
CA ARG A 78 -13.82 -18.72 9.76
C ARG A 78 -13.89 -17.21 9.67
N THR A 79 -15.08 -16.62 9.69
CA THR A 79 -15.26 -15.15 9.73
C THR A 79 -14.60 -14.54 10.97
N GLN A 80 -14.79 -15.15 12.14
CA GLN A 80 -14.17 -14.69 13.38
C GLN A 80 -12.64 -14.80 13.35
N LEU A 81 -12.11 -15.85 12.71
CA LEU A 81 -10.68 -16.06 12.55
C LEU A 81 -10.04 -14.93 11.73
N GLN A 82 -10.64 -14.53 10.61
CA GLN A 82 -10.10 -13.45 9.78
C GLN A 82 -10.06 -12.12 10.54
N ARG A 83 -11.12 -11.79 11.28
CA ARG A 83 -11.15 -10.59 12.15
C ARG A 83 -10.09 -10.67 13.25
N SER A 84 -9.96 -11.83 13.89
CA SER A 84 -8.98 -12.06 14.96
C SER A 84 -7.55 -11.95 14.44
N LEU A 85 -7.29 -12.41 13.21
CA LEU A 85 -5.99 -12.27 12.55
C LEU A 85 -5.60 -10.80 12.42
N ILE A 86 -6.50 -9.97 11.86
CA ILE A 86 -6.23 -8.53 11.71
C ILE A 86 -5.95 -7.88 13.07
N ARG A 87 -6.82 -8.12 14.06
CA ARG A 87 -6.68 -7.52 15.38
C ARG A 87 -5.40 -7.94 16.10
N SER A 88 -5.02 -9.21 16.02
CA SER A 88 -3.81 -9.70 16.69
C SER A 88 -2.52 -9.21 16.05
N HIS A 89 -2.54 -8.90 14.75
CA HIS A 89 -1.38 -8.42 14.02
C HIS A 89 -1.25 -6.90 13.99
N ALA A 90 -2.30 -6.14 14.34
CA ALA A 90 -2.28 -4.69 14.50
C ALA A 90 -1.47 -4.21 15.73
N ALA A 91 -0.29 -4.78 15.95
CA ALA A 91 0.61 -4.52 17.07
C ALA A 91 1.66 -3.45 16.72
N GLY A 92 1.19 -2.28 16.26
CA GLY A 92 2.05 -1.15 15.88
C GLY A 92 2.38 -0.24 17.06
N MET A 93 3.62 0.25 17.15
CA MET A 93 4.10 1.13 18.23
C MET A 93 4.92 2.30 17.68
N GLY A 94 5.13 3.34 18.49
CA GLY A 94 5.89 4.53 18.10
C GLY A 94 5.02 5.64 17.50
N ALA A 95 5.67 6.60 16.84
CA ALA A 95 4.98 7.70 16.19
C ALA A 95 4.15 7.21 14.99
N PRO A 96 3.07 7.92 14.62
CA PRO A 96 2.40 7.71 13.36
C PRO A 96 3.35 7.94 12.18
N VAL A 97 3.36 7.01 11.22
CA VAL A 97 4.05 7.17 9.94
C VAL A 97 3.33 8.23 9.10
N GLU A 98 4.07 8.91 8.24
CA GLU A 98 3.56 9.95 7.36
C GLU A 98 2.40 9.46 6.48
N ARG A 99 1.41 10.35 6.28
CA ARG A 99 0.21 10.10 5.48
C ARG A 99 0.53 9.50 4.09
N GLU A 100 1.53 10.06 3.41
CA GLU A 100 1.90 9.63 2.06
C GLU A 100 2.37 8.18 2.03
N VAL A 101 3.13 7.73 3.03
CA VAL A 101 3.61 6.36 3.13
C VAL A 101 2.45 5.40 3.33
N VAL A 102 1.50 5.74 4.21
CA VAL A 102 0.29 4.91 4.43
C VAL A 102 -0.57 4.84 3.18
N ARG A 103 -0.73 5.94 2.45
CA ARG A 103 -1.46 5.96 1.18
C ARG A 103 -0.76 5.14 0.10
N ALA A 104 0.57 5.22 0.01
CA ALA A 104 1.36 4.40 -0.90
C ALA A 104 1.20 2.90 -0.58
N LEU A 105 1.29 2.54 0.70
CA LEU A 105 1.04 1.17 1.20
C LEU A 105 -0.35 0.67 0.76
N MET A 106 -1.40 1.47 0.96
CA MET A 106 -2.76 1.11 0.56
C MET A 106 -2.91 0.97 -0.96
N ALA A 107 -2.30 1.87 -1.73
CA ALA A 107 -2.35 1.85 -3.20
C ALA A 107 -1.63 0.62 -3.78
N LEU A 108 -0.46 0.27 -3.24
CA LEU A 108 0.30 -0.92 -3.62
C LEU A 108 -0.44 -2.20 -3.23
N ARG A 109 -1.06 -2.22 -2.04
CA ARG A 109 -1.89 -3.37 -1.64
C ARG A 109 -3.08 -3.54 -2.56
N LEU A 110 -3.78 -2.45 -2.87
CA LEU A 110 -4.88 -2.45 -3.85
C LEU A 110 -4.40 -3.02 -5.19
N LYS A 111 -3.26 -2.55 -5.70
CA LYS A 111 -2.68 -3.07 -6.95
C LYS A 111 -2.40 -4.56 -6.89
N THR A 112 -1.82 -5.05 -5.79
CA THR A 112 -1.55 -6.48 -5.58
C THR A 112 -2.86 -7.29 -5.57
N LEU A 113 -3.90 -6.81 -4.91
CA LEU A 113 -5.21 -7.47 -4.89
C LEU A 113 -5.86 -7.49 -6.29
N CYS A 114 -5.78 -6.38 -7.03
CA CYS A 114 -6.30 -6.23 -8.39
C CYS A 114 -5.57 -7.07 -9.45
N SER A 115 -4.42 -7.69 -9.12
CA SER A 115 -3.79 -8.69 -10.00
C SER A 115 -4.67 -9.93 -10.22
N GLY A 116 -5.68 -10.13 -9.36
CA GLY A 116 -6.59 -11.26 -9.46
C GLY A 116 -6.00 -12.58 -8.96
N HIS A 117 -4.90 -12.57 -8.19
CA HIS A 117 -4.28 -13.81 -7.70
C HIS A 117 -4.46 -14.06 -6.19
N THR A 118 -5.06 -13.12 -5.47
CA THR A 118 -5.17 -13.17 -3.99
C THR A 118 -6.46 -13.82 -3.51
N GLY A 119 -7.58 -13.60 -4.22
CA GLY A 119 -8.87 -14.23 -3.94
C GLY A 119 -9.75 -13.50 -2.91
N VAL A 120 -9.61 -12.18 -2.83
CA VAL A 120 -10.58 -11.30 -2.14
C VAL A 120 -11.82 -11.07 -2.99
N ARG A 121 -12.93 -10.63 -2.39
CA ARG A 121 -14.11 -10.17 -3.15
C ARG A 121 -13.87 -8.78 -3.79
N PRO A 122 -14.56 -8.44 -4.89
CA PRO A 122 -14.51 -7.09 -5.49
C PRO A 122 -14.77 -5.95 -4.49
N ILE A 123 -15.74 -6.13 -3.58
CA ILE A 123 -16.07 -5.13 -2.55
C ILE A 123 -14.86 -4.73 -1.69
N VAL A 124 -13.89 -5.63 -1.48
CA VAL A 124 -12.68 -5.34 -0.70
C VAL A 124 -11.79 -4.35 -1.44
N VAL A 125 -11.52 -4.58 -2.73
CA VAL A 125 -10.68 -3.68 -3.53
C VAL A 125 -11.38 -2.34 -3.80
N GLU A 126 -12.69 -2.38 -4.04
CA GLU A 126 -13.52 -1.18 -4.19
C GLU A 126 -13.50 -0.32 -2.92
N THR A 127 -13.57 -0.95 -1.74
CA THR A 127 -13.51 -0.22 -0.46
C THR A 127 -12.14 0.44 -0.25
N ILE A 128 -11.03 -0.22 -0.59
CA ILE A 128 -9.70 0.39 -0.50
C ILE A 128 -9.60 1.62 -1.42
N ALA A 129 -10.07 1.50 -2.66
CA ALA A 129 -10.11 2.64 -3.59
C ALA A 129 -11.01 3.77 -3.05
N ALA A 130 -12.16 3.45 -2.46
CA ALA A 130 -13.06 4.42 -1.85
C ALA A 130 -12.40 5.16 -0.67
N LEU A 131 -11.67 4.46 0.21
CA LEU A 131 -10.91 5.09 1.29
C LEU A 131 -9.83 6.05 0.77
N LEU A 132 -9.06 5.61 -0.23
CA LEU A 132 -8.03 6.44 -0.88
C LEU A 132 -8.64 7.71 -1.49
N ASN A 133 -9.78 7.59 -2.17
CA ASN A 133 -10.50 8.70 -2.81
C ASN A 133 -11.19 9.62 -1.80
N ALA A 134 -11.67 9.08 -0.67
CA ALA A 134 -12.24 9.87 0.43
C ALA A 134 -11.16 10.60 1.26
N GLY A 135 -9.88 10.33 1.00
CA GLY A 135 -8.76 10.88 1.76
C GLY A 135 -8.66 10.34 3.19
N ILE A 136 -9.35 9.24 3.50
CA ILE A 136 -9.30 8.59 4.81
C ILE A 136 -7.98 7.81 4.91
N THR A 137 -7.14 8.18 5.86
CA THR A 137 -5.81 7.58 6.02
C THR A 137 -5.69 6.90 7.40
N PRO A 138 -5.52 5.56 7.45
CA PRO A 138 -5.28 4.83 8.69
C PRO A 138 -4.09 5.39 9.48
N ILE A 139 -4.17 5.35 10.81
CA ILE A 139 -3.02 5.64 11.67
C ILE A 139 -2.18 4.37 11.79
N VAL A 140 -1.08 4.35 11.05
CA VAL A 140 -0.05 3.30 11.10
C VAL A 140 1.13 3.83 11.91
N ARG A 141 1.77 2.99 12.72
CA ARG A 141 2.93 3.39 13.54
C ARG A 141 4.23 2.75 13.05
N GLU A 142 5.34 3.42 13.29
CA GLU A 142 6.67 3.11 12.72
C GLU A 142 7.21 1.72 13.09
N PHE A 143 6.90 1.20 14.29
CA PHE A 143 7.43 -0.08 14.76
C PHE A 143 6.37 -1.19 14.76
N GLY A 144 6.80 -2.43 14.51
CA GLY A 144 5.98 -3.64 14.65
C GLY A 144 6.10 -4.62 13.47
N SER A 145 6.46 -4.14 12.28
CA SER A 145 6.77 -5.01 11.13
C SER A 145 8.19 -5.56 11.24
N LEU A 146 8.38 -6.82 10.84
CA LEU A 146 9.70 -7.44 10.69
C LEU A 146 10.27 -7.32 9.27
N GLY A 147 9.44 -6.99 8.29
CA GLY A 147 9.84 -6.93 6.87
C GLY A 147 10.21 -8.28 6.22
N CYS A 148 10.22 -9.40 6.95
CA CYS A 148 10.65 -10.70 6.40
C CYS A 148 9.53 -11.52 5.72
N SER A 149 8.28 -11.39 6.19
CA SER A 149 7.13 -12.18 5.70
C SER A 149 5.93 -11.29 5.33
N GLY A 150 6.23 -10.06 4.92
CA GLY A 150 5.24 -9.01 4.68
C GLY A 150 5.11 -8.01 5.83
N ASP A 151 4.58 -6.85 5.49
CA ASP A 151 4.29 -5.71 6.34
C ASP A 151 3.00 -5.93 7.14
N LEU A 152 2.96 -7.04 7.88
CA LEU A 152 1.75 -7.55 8.56
C LEU A 152 1.13 -6.51 9.48
N ALA A 153 1.93 -5.89 10.35
CA ALA A 153 1.43 -4.92 11.33
C ALA A 153 0.84 -3.66 10.69
N PRO A 154 1.54 -2.93 9.80
CA PRO A 154 0.99 -1.73 9.18
C PRO A 154 -0.19 -2.02 8.26
N LEU A 155 -0.17 -3.14 7.50
CA LEU A 155 -1.33 -3.55 6.70
C LEU A 155 -2.53 -3.95 7.58
N SER A 156 -2.29 -4.52 8.76
CA SER A 156 -3.37 -4.85 9.71
C SER A 156 -4.07 -3.60 10.23
N HIS A 157 -3.34 -2.51 10.49
CA HIS A 157 -3.96 -1.22 10.84
C HIS A 157 -4.83 -0.67 9.70
N CYS A 158 -4.40 -0.83 8.45
CA CYS A 158 -5.23 -0.48 7.30
C CYS A 158 -6.48 -1.35 7.21
N ALA A 159 -6.33 -2.67 7.39
CA ALA A 159 -7.44 -3.62 7.37
C ALA A 159 -8.45 -3.40 8.51
N LEU A 160 -8.01 -2.93 9.69
CA LEU A 160 -8.93 -2.52 10.77
C LEU A 160 -9.86 -1.41 10.28
N VAL A 161 -9.33 -0.40 9.58
CA VAL A 161 -10.14 0.71 9.06
C VAL A 161 -11.17 0.24 8.04
N LEU A 162 -10.79 -0.70 7.15
CA LEU A 162 -11.74 -1.35 6.24
C LEU A 162 -12.89 -2.04 7.00
N MET A 163 -12.60 -2.65 8.15
CA MET A 163 -13.58 -3.31 9.01
C MET A 163 -14.40 -2.34 9.87
N GLY A 164 -14.16 -1.03 9.79
CA GLY A 164 -14.81 -0.02 10.63
C GLY A 164 -14.20 0.10 12.04
N GLU A 165 -12.99 -0.43 12.25
CA GLU A 165 -12.28 -0.47 13.52
C GLU A 165 -10.96 0.34 13.45
N GLY A 166 -10.28 0.54 14.58
CA GLY A 166 -8.98 1.21 14.64
C GLY A 166 -9.07 2.74 14.65
N SER A 167 -7.99 3.39 14.20
CA SER A 167 -7.85 4.86 14.14
C SER A 167 -7.48 5.30 12.73
N ALA A 168 -8.04 6.43 12.30
CA ALA A 168 -7.74 7.03 11.00
C ALA A 168 -7.92 8.55 11.06
N THR A 169 -7.30 9.24 10.11
CA THR A 169 -7.50 10.66 9.85
C THR A 169 -8.39 10.88 8.65
N GLY A 170 -9.18 11.94 8.67
CA GLY A 170 -9.96 12.41 7.52
C GLY A 170 -9.12 13.18 6.48
N PRO A 171 -9.75 13.66 5.40
CA PRO A 171 -9.07 14.42 4.34
C PRO A 171 -8.50 15.79 4.81
N ASP A 172 -8.98 16.28 5.95
CA ASP A 172 -8.49 17.46 6.65
C ASP A 172 -7.30 17.16 7.60
N GLY A 173 -6.90 15.89 7.71
CA GLY A 173 -5.83 15.44 8.60
C GLY A 173 -6.26 15.26 10.06
N VAL A 174 -7.56 15.43 10.38
CA VAL A 174 -8.07 15.31 11.74
C VAL A 174 -8.40 13.85 12.05
N GLU A 175 -7.91 13.34 13.19
CA GLU A 175 -8.30 12.02 13.69
C GLU A 175 -9.75 12.03 14.16
N LEU A 176 -10.53 11.08 13.66
CA LEU A 176 -11.92 10.86 14.06
C LEU A 176 -12.17 9.36 14.25
N ALA A 177 -13.25 9.02 14.95
CA ALA A 177 -13.69 7.64 15.05
C ALA A 177 -13.93 7.06 13.64
N VAL A 178 -13.33 5.91 13.34
CA VAL A 178 -13.43 5.27 12.02
C VAL A 178 -14.87 5.11 11.53
N PRO A 179 -15.84 4.63 12.34
CA PRO A 179 -17.23 4.55 11.90
C PRO A 179 -17.82 5.88 11.44
N GLN A 180 -17.40 7.00 12.05
CA GLN A 180 -17.85 8.33 11.65
C GLN A 180 -17.22 8.76 10.32
N LEU A 181 -15.93 8.48 10.11
CA LEU A 181 -15.24 8.74 8.85
C LEU A 181 -15.89 7.98 7.69
N LEU A 182 -16.12 6.67 7.88
CA LEU A 182 -16.75 5.83 6.87
C LEU A 182 -18.16 6.31 6.54
N LYS A 183 -18.98 6.61 7.57
CA LYS A 183 -20.32 7.15 7.38
C LYS A 183 -20.32 8.49 6.63
N ASN A 184 -19.40 9.39 6.95
CA ASN A 184 -19.27 10.69 6.26
C ASN A 184 -18.89 10.52 4.78
N ALA A 185 -18.14 9.48 4.44
CA ALA A 185 -17.73 9.15 3.08
C ALA A 185 -18.73 8.24 2.33
N GLY A 186 -19.81 7.78 2.98
CA GLY A 186 -20.76 6.83 2.40
C GLY A 186 -20.15 5.44 2.15
N ILE A 187 -19.15 5.04 2.94
CA ILE A 187 -18.46 3.76 2.84
C ILE A 187 -19.00 2.82 3.91
N GLU A 188 -19.43 1.63 3.52
CA GLU A 188 -19.86 0.59 4.45
C GLU A 188 -18.65 -0.25 4.93
N PRO A 189 -18.55 -0.58 6.22
CA PRO A 189 -17.49 -1.46 6.73
C PRO A 189 -17.54 -2.85 6.08
N VAL A 190 -16.37 -3.42 5.81
CA VAL A 190 -16.25 -4.75 5.22
C VAL A 190 -16.23 -5.83 6.30
N GLU A 191 -17.19 -6.74 6.25
CA GLU A 191 -17.11 -8.00 6.98
C GLU A 191 -16.26 -9.01 6.20
N LEU A 192 -15.06 -9.34 6.72
CA LEU A 192 -14.11 -10.22 6.05
C LEU A 192 -14.58 -11.68 5.98
N ARG A 193 -14.34 -12.32 4.84
CA ARG A 193 -14.57 -13.74 4.57
C ARG A 193 -13.26 -14.52 4.44
N GLU A 194 -13.36 -15.83 4.23
CA GLU A 194 -12.22 -16.75 4.14
C GLU A 194 -11.13 -16.18 3.24
N LYS A 195 -9.87 -16.31 3.71
CA LYS A 195 -8.66 -15.80 3.06
C LYS A 195 -8.50 -14.28 3.00
N GLU A 196 -9.55 -13.49 3.20
CA GLU A 196 -9.48 -12.03 2.99
C GLU A 196 -8.60 -11.32 4.02
N GLY A 197 -8.61 -11.75 5.27
CA GLY A 197 -7.74 -11.19 6.30
C GLY A 197 -6.26 -11.39 5.96
N LEU A 198 -5.87 -12.62 5.60
CA LEU A 198 -4.50 -12.90 5.18
C LEU A 198 -4.15 -12.17 3.87
N ALA A 199 -5.08 -12.13 2.92
CA ALA A 199 -4.88 -11.43 1.66
C ALA A 199 -4.77 -9.90 1.84
N LEU A 200 -5.27 -9.31 2.91
CA LEU A 200 -5.09 -7.88 3.17
C LEU A 200 -3.70 -7.57 3.75
N ILE A 201 -3.12 -8.48 4.54
CA ILE A 201 -1.93 -8.16 5.35
C ILE A 201 -0.64 -8.80 4.86
N ASN A 202 -0.71 -9.79 3.99
CA ASN A 202 0.45 -10.52 3.51
C ASN A 202 1.03 -9.91 2.21
N GLY A 203 1.92 -8.94 2.36
CA GLY A 203 2.70 -8.35 1.27
C GLY A 203 3.71 -7.33 1.76
N THR A 204 4.63 -6.90 0.90
CA THR A 204 5.73 -5.95 1.20
C THR A 204 5.39 -4.53 0.76
N ASP A 205 4.11 -4.16 0.88
CA ASP A 205 3.54 -2.95 0.29
C ASP A 205 4.00 -1.68 1.04
N GLY A 206 4.25 -1.78 2.35
CA GLY A 206 4.70 -0.66 3.18
C GLY A 206 6.14 -0.28 2.91
N MET A 207 7.05 -1.25 2.93
CA MET A 207 8.46 -0.99 2.64
C MET A 207 8.68 -0.54 1.19
N LEU A 208 7.91 -1.09 0.23
CA LEU A 208 7.98 -0.65 -1.17
C LEU A 208 7.47 0.79 -1.29
N GLY A 209 6.37 1.14 -0.61
CA GLY A 209 5.87 2.51 -0.57
C GLY A 209 6.93 3.49 -0.05
N MET A 210 7.57 3.17 1.08
CA MET A 210 8.66 3.98 1.64
C MET A 210 9.83 4.14 0.67
N LEU A 211 10.26 3.06 0.01
CA LEU A 211 11.36 3.12 -0.96
C LEU A 211 11.02 3.99 -2.16
N ILE A 212 9.79 3.93 -2.67
CA ILE A 212 9.34 4.78 -3.78
C ILE A 212 9.35 6.25 -3.37
N MET A 213 8.86 6.59 -2.16
CA MET A 213 8.92 7.98 -1.65
C MET A 213 10.38 8.45 -1.53
N ALA A 214 11.25 7.62 -0.95
CA ALA A 214 12.67 7.94 -0.78
C ALA A 214 13.39 8.16 -2.12
N ILE A 215 13.11 7.33 -3.14
CA ILE A 215 13.66 7.52 -4.49
C ILE A 215 13.18 8.83 -5.11
N ALA A 216 11.89 9.17 -4.95
CA ALA A 216 11.35 10.43 -5.46
C ALA A 216 12.04 11.65 -4.82
N ASP A 217 12.27 11.60 -3.50
CA ASP A 217 12.95 12.68 -2.79
C ASP A 217 14.45 12.74 -3.14
N LEU A 218 15.11 11.59 -3.27
CA LEU A 218 16.52 11.50 -3.64
C LEU A 218 16.78 12.06 -5.04
N ASN A 219 15.89 11.85 -6.01
CA ASN A 219 16.05 12.45 -7.34
C ASN A 219 16.13 13.98 -7.26
N MET A 220 15.22 14.60 -6.50
CA MET A 220 15.24 16.05 -6.28
C MET A 220 16.49 16.51 -5.52
N LEU A 221 16.93 15.74 -4.53
CA LEU A 221 18.13 16.06 -3.76
C LEU A 221 19.42 15.92 -4.59
N CYS A 222 19.51 14.94 -5.48
CA CYS A 222 20.63 14.79 -6.41
C CYS A 222 20.72 15.98 -7.35
N ASP A 223 19.61 16.36 -8.00
CA ASP A 223 19.57 17.54 -8.87
C ASP A 223 19.98 18.82 -8.11
N SER A 224 19.49 18.97 -6.88
CA SER A 224 19.84 20.10 -6.02
C SER A 224 21.33 20.09 -5.63
N SER A 225 21.89 18.90 -5.35
CA SER A 225 23.30 18.73 -5.02
C SER A 225 24.20 19.16 -6.16
N ASP A 226 23.85 18.83 -7.40
CA ASP A 226 24.64 19.22 -8.58
C ASP A 226 24.68 20.75 -8.76
N VAL A 227 23.53 21.42 -8.61
CA VAL A 227 23.45 22.88 -8.67
C VAL A 227 24.25 23.53 -7.54
N ILE A 228 24.11 23.03 -6.30
CA ILE A 228 24.86 23.55 -5.15
C ILE A 228 26.36 23.37 -5.34
N ALA A 229 26.79 22.22 -5.88
CA ALA A 229 28.19 21.94 -6.17
C ALA A 229 28.73 22.91 -7.24
N ALA A 230 28.00 23.12 -8.33
CA ALA A 230 28.37 24.07 -9.38
C ALA A 230 28.56 25.50 -8.81
N MET A 231 27.58 25.99 -8.04
CA MET A 231 27.66 27.31 -7.40
C MET A 231 28.86 27.41 -6.43
N SER A 232 29.17 26.34 -5.71
CA SER A 232 30.30 26.29 -4.79
C SER A 232 31.64 26.37 -5.52
N VAL A 233 31.77 25.67 -6.66
CA VAL A 233 32.95 25.74 -7.53
C VAL A 233 33.14 27.16 -8.05
N GLU A 234 32.07 27.80 -8.54
CA GLU A 234 32.14 29.19 -9.01
C GLU A 234 32.56 30.16 -7.89
N ALA A 235 31.95 30.05 -6.71
CA ALA A 235 32.27 30.91 -5.57
C ALA A 235 33.72 30.77 -5.09
N LEU A 236 34.30 29.58 -5.23
CA LEU A 236 35.69 29.28 -4.88
C LEU A 236 36.68 29.55 -6.02
N MET A 237 36.22 30.02 -7.18
CA MET A 237 37.03 30.17 -8.40
C MET A 237 37.73 28.85 -8.80
N GLY A 238 37.04 27.73 -8.62
CA GLY A 238 37.52 26.40 -9.02
C GLY A 238 37.62 26.25 -10.54
N THR A 239 38.48 25.34 -10.98
CA THR A 239 38.64 25.03 -12.42
C THR A 239 37.53 24.10 -12.89
N ASP A 240 36.94 24.40 -14.05
CA ASP A 240 35.91 23.59 -14.70
C ASP A 240 36.49 22.42 -15.50
N GLN A 241 37.82 22.39 -15.73
CA GLN A 241 38.49 21.36 -16.50
C GLN A 241 38.24 19.93 -15.98
N VAL A 242 37.98 19.79 -14.68
CA VAL A 242 37.71 18.49 -14.06
C VAL A 242 36.34 17.91 -14.42
N PHE A 243 35.44 18.70 -15.03
CA PHE A 243 34.10 18.29 -15.45
C PHE A 243 33.97 18.07 -16.96
N LEU A 244 35.09 18.17 -17.71
CA LEU A 244 35.10 18.00 -19.16
C LEU A 244 34.61 16.60 -19.56
N PRO A 245 33.62 16.47 -20.47
CA PRO A 245 33.03 15.18 -20.84
C PRO A 245 34.06 14.13 -21.29
N GLU A 246 35.17 14.55 -21.89
CA GLU A 246 36.26 13.70 -22.36
C GLU A 246 36.99 12.97 -21.21
N LEU A 247 36.91 13.47 -19.97
CA LEU A 247 37.46 12.79 -18.80
C LEU A 247 36.52 11.73 -18.21
N HIS A 248 35.21 11.84 -18.50
CA HIS A 248 34.17 11.02 -17.92
C HIS A 248 33.71 9.94 -18.89
N MET A 249 33.18 10.33 -20.05
CA MET A 249 32.53 9.43 -21.01
C MET A 249 33.47 8.34 -21.59
N PRO A 250 34.67 8.66 -22.12
CA PRO A 250 35.53 7.65 -22.75
C PRO A 250 36.47 6.93 -21.77
N LEU A 251 36.75 7.52 -20.59
CA LEU A 251 37.75 6.99 -19.64
C LEU A 251 37.12 6.34 -18.41
N ARG A 252 35.91 6.74 -18.01
CA ARG A 252 35.22 6.29 -16.79
C ARG A 252 33.73 6.07 -17.06
N PRO A 253 33.35 4.95 -17.71
CA PRO A 253 31.99 4.70 -18.19
C PRO A 253 31.04 4.30 -17.06
N HIS A 254 30.95 5.12 -16.01
CA HIS A 254 30.01 4.99 -14.91
C HIS A 254 28.79 5.87 -15.20
N PRO A 255 27.58 5.31 -15.40
CA PRO A 255 26.40 6.08 -15.82
C PRO A 255 26.05 7.25 -14.91
N GLY A 256 26.27 7.15 -13.59
CA GLY A 256 26.00 8.24 -12.65
C GLY A 256 27.10 9.30 -12.54
N GLN A 257 28.27 9.09 -13.16
CA GLN A 257 29.37 10.07 -13.21
C GLN A 257 29.39 10.88 -14.51
N ALA A 258 28.60 10.43 -15.50
CA ALA A 258 28.65 10.85 -16.89
C ALA A 258 27.68 12.00 -17.19
#